data_AF-A0A7X5TX77-F1
#
_entry.id   AF-A0A7X5TX77-F1
#
_cell.length_a   1.000
_cell.length_b   1.000
_cell.length_c   1.000
_cell.angle_alpha   90.00
_cell.angle_beta   90.00
_cell.angle_gamma   90.00
#
_symmetry.space_group_name_H-M   'P 1'
#
loop_
_entity.id
_entity.type
_entity.pdbx_description
1 polymer ?
#
loop_
_entity_poly.entity_id
_entity_poly.type
_entity_poly.pdbx_seq_one_letter_code
_entity_poly.pdbx_strand_id
1 'polypeptide(L)'
;MTVDYHCAWDQGHHLWMIYLMRVVDAQVVLNKPGSVVLWTNCHHPFYDENPYPEAAPPERPVWVGDFWDMFGAGHELELRNLKAIAEYRHHNGLPITPDWMK
;
A
#
# COMPACT_ATOMS: atom_id res chain seq x y z
N MET A 1 1.02 9.35 -12.86
CA MET A 1 1.69 9.78 -11.62
C MET A 1 2.24 8.55 -10.91
N THR A 2 3.42 8.61 -10.31
CA THR A 2 3.95 7.57 -9.41
C THR A 2 3.80 8.02 -7.97
N VAL A 3 3.47 7.08 -7.08
CA VAL A 3 3.40 7.28 -5.63
C VAL A 3 4.07 6.07 -5.00
N ASP A 4 5.14 6.32 -4.25
CA ASP A 4 5.91 5.26 -3.61
C ASP A 4 5.80 5.43 -2.10
N TYR A 5 5.31 4.41 -1.40
CA TYR A 5 5.32 4.37 0.06
C TYR A 5 6.48 3.51 0.53
N HIS A 6 7.45 4.15 1.16
CA HIS A 6 8.61 3.49 1.74
C HIS A 6 8.36 3.34 3.23
N CYS A 7 8.41 2.11 3.72
CA CYS A 7 8.32 1.82 5.14
C CYS A 7 9.17 0.62 5.53
N ALA A 8 9.20 0.32 6.82
CA ALA A 8 9.67 -0.93 7.37
C ALA A 8 8.91 -1.18 8.68
N TRP A 9 8.78 -2.44 9.07
CA TRP A 9 8.42 -2.74 10.45
C TRP A 9 9.59 -2.38 11.38
N ASP A 10 9.23 -2.01 12.62
CA ASP A 10 10.11 -1.88 13.79
C ASP A 10 11.13 -0.73 13.79
N GLN A 11 11.46 -0.17 12.62
CA GLN A 11 12.46 0.89 12.50
C GLN A 11 12.18 1.84 11.31
N GLY A 12 12.85 3.00 11.32
CA GLY A 12 12.70 4.05 10.31
C GLY A 12 13.95 4.42 9.51
N HIS A 13 15.07 3.71 9.68
CA HIS A 13 16.36 4.03 9.03
C HIS A 13 16.56 3.32 7.69
N HIS A 14 16.08 2.10 7.52
CA HIS A 14 16.18 1.33 6.27
C HIS A 14 14.79 0.90 5.82
N LEU A 15 14.15 1.72 5.00
CA LEU A 15 12.76 1.54 4.57
C LEU A 15 12.69 0.58 3.36
N TRP A 16 12.83 -0.71 3.63
CA TRP A 16 12.97 -1.77 2.62
C TRP A 16 11.64 -2.35 2.13
N MET A 17 10.53 -2.09 2.83
CA MET A 17 9.18 -2.43 2.38
C MET A 17 8.68 -1.31 1.48
N ILE A 18 8.71 -1.52 0.18
CA ILE A 18 8.39 -0.49 -0.81
C ILE A 18 7.12 -0.87 -1.58
N TYR A 19 6.11 -0.02 -1.47
CA TYR A 19 4.84 -0.14 -2.17
C TYR A 19 4.85 0.83 -3.36
N LEU A 20 5.01 0.29 -4.57
CA LEU A 20 5.11 1.05 -5.80
C LEU A 20 3.71 1.20 -6.41
N MET A 21 3.18 2.42 -6.42
CA MET A 21 1.88 2.70 -7.02
C MET A 21 2.00 3.55 -8.29
N ARG A 22 1.28 3.14 -9.33
CA ARG A 22 1.12 3.91 -10.56
C ARG A 22 -0.34 4.28 -10.76
N VAL A 23 -0.61 5.59 -10.81
CA VAL A 23 -1.93 6.12 -11.15
C VAL A 23 -1.93 6.56 -12.61
N VAL A 24 -2.85 5.99 -13.39
CA VAL A 24 -3.00 6.21 -14.84
C VAL A 24 -4.41 6.72 -15.13
N ASP A 25 -4.53 7.67 -16.06
CA ASP A 25 -5.82 8.10 -16.59
C ASP A 25 -6.49 6.91 -17.31
N ALA A 26 -7.68 6.52 -16.82
CA ALA A 26 -8.43 5.40 -17.38
C ALA A 26 -8.89 5.67 -18.83
N GLN A 27 -8.97 6.94 -19.25
CA GLN A 27 -9.33 7.28 -20.62
C GLN A 27 -8.30 6.73 -21.62
N VAL A 28 -7.01 6.75 -21.26
CA VAL A 28 -5.92 6.32 -22.14
C VAL A 28 -5.84 4.80 -22.26
N VAL A 29 -6.12 4.08 -21.18
CA VAL A 29 -5.88 2.63 -21.09
C VAL A 29 -7.15 1.78 -21.18
N LEU A 30 -8.33 2.37 -20.95
CA LEU A 30 -9.61 1.67 -20.94
C LEU A 30 -10.73 2.41 -21.70
N ASN A 31 -10.43 3.57 -22.32
CA ASN A 31 -11.40 4.40 -23.06
C ASN A 31 -12.68 4.75 -22.25
N LYS A 32 -12.53 5.00 -20.94
CA LYS A 32 -13.61 5.45 -20.05
C LYS A 32 -13.07 6.43 -19.00
N PRO A 33 -13.89 7.37 -18.50
CA PRO A 33 -13.44 8.31 -17.47
C PRO A 33 -13.08 7.56 -16.17
N GLY A 34 -12.07 8.05 -15.46
CA GLY A 34 -11.68 7.55 -14.14
C GLY A 34 -10.17 7.37 -13.99
N SER A 35 -9.77 6.47 -13.10
CA SER A 35 -8.35 6.19 -12.81
C SER A 35 -8.11 4.69 -12.70
N VAL A 36 -6.95 4.26 -13.17
CA VAL A 36 -6.39 2.93 -12.92
C VAL A 36 -5.26 3.08 -11.90
N VAL A 37 -5.31 2.30 -10.82
CA VAL A 37 -4.25 2.21 -9.82
C VAL A 37 -3.60 0.84 -9.94
N LEU A 38 -2.32 0.83 -10.26
CA LEU A 38 -1.48 -0.36 -10.19
C LEU A 38 -0.69 -0.29 -8.89
N TRP A 39 -0.57 -1.41 -8.20
CA TRP A 39 0.19 -1.56 -6.97
C TRP A 39 1.09 -2.79 -7.13
N THR A 40 2.39 -2.60 -6.95
CA THR A 40 3.37 -3.69 -6.93
C THR A 40 4.33 -3.54 -5.76
N ASN A 41 4.70 -4.67 -5.16
CA ASN A 41 5.81 -4.77 -4.22
C ASN A 41 6.84 -5.73 -4.81
N CYS A 42 8.12 -5.51 -4.48
CA CYS A 42 9.18 -6.45 -4.78
C CYS A 42 9.49 -7.28 -3.54
N HIS A 43 9.79 -8.57 -3.73
CA HIS A 43 10.19 -9.44 -2.63
C HIS A 43 11.63 -9.12 -2.21
N HIS A 44 11.79 -8.15 -1.32
CA HIS A 44 13.08 -7.86 -0.72
C HIS A 44 13.56 -9.09 0.10
N PRO A 45 14.87 -9.44 0.10
CA PRO A 45 15.38 -10.59 0.86
C PRO A 45 15.03 -10.59 2.36
N PHE A 46 14.72 -9.43 2.92
CA PHE A 46 14.31 -9.30 4.32
C PHE A 46 12.90 -9.83 4.62
N TYR A 47 12.08 -10.10 3.60
CA TYR A 47 10.88 -10.91 3.81
C TYR A 47 11.27 -12.35 4.20
N ASP A 48 12.31 -12.94 3.59
CA ASP A 48 12.79 -14.28 3.99
C ASP A 48 13.57 -14.26 5.30
N GLU A 49 14.47 -13.28 5.47
CA GLU A 49 15.41 -13.22 6.58
C GLU A 49 15.29 -11.88 7.33
N ASN A 50 14.65 -11.89 8.51
CA ASN A 50 14.52 -10.69 9.33
C ASN A 50 15.90 -10.18 9.78
N PRO A 51 16.35 -9.00 9.32
CA PRO A 51 17.67 -8.45 9.67
C PRO A 51 17.67 -7.71 11.03
N TYR A 52 16.51 -7.50 11.66
CA TYR A 52 16.34 -6.73 12.90
C TYR A 52 15.50 -7.49 13.95
N PRO A 53 15.82 -8.75 14.30
CA PRO A 53 15.02 -9.52 15.25
C PRO A 53 14.94 -8.87 16.64
N GLU A 54 15.95 -8.10 17.04
CA GLU A 54 16.02 -7.41 18.33
C GLU A 54 15.11 -6.18 18.42
N ALA A 55 14.68 -5.62 17.29
CA ALA A 55 13.79 -4.47 17.24
C ALA A 55 12.30 -4.86 17.28
N ALA A 56 11.99 -6.15 17.05
CA ALA A 56 10.63 -6.64 17.02
C ALA A 56 9.95 -6.52 18.40
N PRO A 57 8.67 -6.08 18.47
CA PRO A 57 7.90 -6.13 19.70
C PRO A 57 7.87 -7.55 20.29
N PRO A 58 8.16 -7.75 21.59
CA PRO A 58 8.29 -9.07 22.19
C PRO A 58 7.06 -9.97 22.04
N GLU A 59 5.86 -9.39 21.96
CA GLU A 59 4.61 -10.16 21.86
C GLU A 59 4.20 -10.50 20.41
N ARG A 60 4.91 -10.00 19.38
CA ARG A 60 4.52 -10.26 17.98
C ARG A 60 5.06 -11.62 17.54
N PRO A 61 4.21 -12.63 17.31
CA PRO A 61 4.67 -14.00 17.07
C PRO A 61 5.11 -14.25 15.63
N VAL A 62 4.94 -13.26 14.75
CA VAL A 62 5.07 -13.37 13.30
C VAL A 62 5.97 -12.28 12.75
N TRP A 63 6.69 -12.63 11.69
CA TRP A 63 7.41 -11.71 10.85
C TRP A 63 6.52 -11.24 9.69
N VAL A 64 6.77 -10.05 9.15
CA VAL A 64 6.03 -9.56 7.98
C VAL A 64 6.21 -10.47 6.76
N GLY A 65 7.38 -11.13 6.66
CA GLY A 65 7.67 -12.16 5.66
C GLY A 65 6.70 -13.32 5.64
N ASP A 66 6.21 -13.74 6.82
CA ASP A 66 5.26 -14.85 6.95
C ASP A 66 3.92 -14.57 6.23
N PHE A 67 3.64 -13.30 5.94
CA PHE A 67 2.44 -12.85 5.24
C PHE A 67 2.63 -12.68 3.73
N TRP A 68 3.85 -12.81 3.19
CA TRP A 68 4.13 -12.48 1.78
C TRP A 68 3.19 -13.17 0.80
N ASP A 69 2.96 -14.47 0.97
CA ASP A 69 2.08 -15.25 0.08
C ASP A 69 0.61 -14.79 0.13
N MET A 70 0.21 -14.09 1.21
CA MET A 70 -1.13 -13.51 1.35
C MET A 70 -1.20 -12.04 0.89
N PHE A 71 -0.08 -11.40 0.54
CA PHE A 71 -0.06 -9.99 0.13
C PHE A 71 -0.94 -9.74 -1.08
N GLY A 72 -0.99 -10.65 -2.06
CA GLY A 72 -1.89 -10.49 -3.21
C GLY A 72 -3.34 -10.27 -2.82
N ALA A 73 -3.87 -11.14 -1.93
CA ALA A 73 -5.24 -11.03 -1.43
C ALA A 73 -5.43 -9.83 -0.49
N GLY A 74 -4.44 -9.56 0.37
CA GLY A 74 -4.46 -8.41 1.28
C GLY A 74 -4.50 -7.08 0.52
N HIS A 75 -3.59 -6.90 -0.44
CA HIS A 75 -3.52 -5.70 -1.27
C HIS A 75 -4.78 -5.54 -2.14
N GLU A 76 -5.39 -6.62 -2.61
CA GLU A 76 -6.67 -6.53 -3.32
C GLU A 76 -7.78 -5.98 -2.43
N LEU A 77 -7.89 -6.47 -1.19
CA LEU A 77 -8.85 -5.95 -0.21
C LEU A 77 -8.60 -4.46 0.04
N GLU A 78 -7.34 -4.06 0.21
CA GLU A 78 -6.97 -2.66 0.44
C GLU A 78 -7.22 -1.76 -0.78
N LEU A 79 -6.97 -2.24 -2.00
CA LEU A 79 -7.32 -1.53 -3.23
C LEU A 79 -8.83 -1.34 -3.37
N ARG A 80 -9.63 -2.34 -2.99
CA ARG A 80 -11.10 -2.22 -2.95
C ARG A 80 -11.54 -1.18 -1.93
N ASN A 81 -10.89 -1.10 -0.77
CA ASN A 81 -11.14 -0.06 0.22
C ASN A 81 -10.80 1.32 -0.33
N LEU A 82 -9.62 1.49 -0.94
CA LEU A 82 -9.20 2.74 -1.59
C LEU A 82 -10.23 3.19 -2.64
N LYS A 83 -10.64 2.28 -3.52
CA LYS A 83 -11.67 2.52 -4.54
C LYS A 83 -12.97 2.99 -3.90
N ALA A 84 -13.51 2.22 -2.96
CA ALA A 84 -14.78 2.52 -2.31
C ALA A 84 -14.76 3.90 -1.62
N ILE A 85 -13.67 4.21 -0.93
CA ILE A 85 -13.46 5.50 -0.25
C ILE A 85 -13.42 6.65 -1.26
N ALA A 86 -12.65 6.52 -2.33
CA ALA A 86 -12.49 7.56 -3.35
C ALA A 86 -13.81 7.81 -4.11
N GLU A 87 -14.50 6.75 -4.51
CA GLU A 87 -15.79 6.85 -5.20
C GLU A 87 -16.87 7.44 -4.29
N TYR A 88 -16.93 7.03 -3.02
CA TYR A 88 -17.85 7.62 -2.06
C TYR A 88 -17.62 9.12 -1.90
N ARG A 89 -16.36 9.55 -1.69
CA ARG A 89 -16.05 10.98 -1.53
C ARG A 89 -16.38 11.78 -2.78
N HIS A 90 -15.98 11.29 -3.95
CA HIS A 90 -16.28 11.95 -5.22
C HIS A 90 -17.78 12.09 -5.47
N HIS A 91 -18.54 11.02 -5.25
CA HIS A 91 -20.00 11.00 -5.42
C HIS A 91 -20.70 12.00 -4.49
N ASN A 92 -20.20 12.18 -3.27
CA ASN A 92 -20.77 13.08 -2.26
C ASN A 92 -20.16 14.48 -2.25
N GLY A 93 -19.28 14.83 -3.22
CA GLY A 93 -18.62 16.14 -3.26
C GLY A 93 -17.72 16.43 -2.05
N LEU A 94 -17.24 15.39 -1.37
CA LEU A 94 -16.40 15.52 -0.18
C LEU A 94 -14.93 15.76 -0.58
N PRO A 95 -14.16 16.51 0.23
CA PRO A 95 -12.74 16.69 -0.03
C PRO A 95 -11.98 15.37 0.08
N ILE A 96 -10.95 15.22 -0.74
CA ILE A 96 -10.05 14.06 -0.72
C ILE A 96 -9.31 13.99 0.63
N THR A 97 -8.78 15.12 1.08
CA THR A 97 -8.16 15.27 2.40
C THR A 97 -9.24 15.55 3.45
N PRO A 98 -9.42 14.69 4.46
CA PRO A 98 -10.32 14.96 5.57
C PRO A 98 -9.94 16.24 6.32
N ASP A 99 -10.93 16.97 6.85
CA ASP A 99 -10.69 18.27 7.48
C ASP A 99 -9.78 18.22 8.72
N TRP A 100 -9.71 17.08 9.41
CA TRP A 100 -8.83 16.89 10.56
C TRP A 100 -7.34 16.72 10.20
N MET A 101 -7.01 16.54 8.92
CA MET A 101 -5.63 16.44 8.41
C MET A 101 -5.09 17.79 7.90
N LYS A 102 -5.83 18.89 8.03
CA LYS A 102 -5.39 20.24 7.64
C LYS A 102 -4.63 20.93 8.77
#